data_AF-A0A3S1Q9I3-F1
#
_entry.id   AF-A0A3S1Q9I3-F1
#
_cell.length_a   1.000
_cell.length_b   1.000
_cell.length_c   1.000
_cell.angle_alpha   90.00
_cell.angle_beta   90.00
_cell.angle_gamma   90.00
#
_symmetry.space_group_name_H-M   'P 1'
#
loop_
_entity.id
_entity.type
_entity.pdbx_description
1 polymer ?
#
loop_
_entity_poly.entity_id
_entity_poly.type
_entity_poly.pdbx_seq_one_letter_code
_entity_poly.pdbx_strand_id
1 'polypeptide(L)'
;AEGFAVLALYDLGGKPELLDAVNVATDRSTFFREPARLSISAGDDAVVITSTHFNSNQGYVSTLLLMVRSDRFELVDTINTFDENYCYKRTQDLAFKTLADGRRYAAIKATVTDATVPGEDCEDEQPKASSHKISVTYRWSKKASRYVPSSKAFERLSAENEKRF
;
A
#
# COMPACT_ATOMS: atom_id res chain seq x y z
N ALA A 1 1.75 8.43 14.10
CA ALA A 1 0.43 7.87 13.79
C ALA A 1 -0.59 8.53 14.71
N GLU A 2 -1.56 9.25 14.14
CA GLU A 2 -2.79 9.59 14.85
C GLU A 2 -3.72 8.37 14.74
N GLY A 3 -3.70 7.45 15.71
CA GLY A 3 -4.61 6.32 15.72
C GLY A 3 -4.05 5.04 16.34
N PHE A 4 -4.97 4.17 16.76
CA PHE A 4 -4.67 2.84 17.28
C PHE A 4 -5.69 1.86 16.71
N ALA A 5 -5.23 0.93 15.88
CA ALA A 5 -6.03 -0.15 15.33
C ALA A 5 -5.19 -1.42 15.36
N VAL A 6 -5.65 -2.44 16.06
CA VAL A 6 -4.88 -3.68 16.24
C VAL A 6 -5.33 -4.71 15.23
N LEU A 7 -4.38 -5.24 14.45
CA LEU A 7 -4.56 -6.45 13.68
C LEU A 7 -4.02 -7.62 14.50
N ALA A 8 -4.89 -8.57 14.84
CA ALA A 8 -4.55 -9.75 15.63
C ALA A 8 -4.59 -11.01 14.74
N LEU A 9 -3.58 -11.86 14.90
CA LEU A 9 -3.43 -13.15 14.25
C LEU A 9 -3.78 -14.25 15.24
N TYR A 10 -4.68 -15.14 14.84
CA TYR A 10 -5.09 -16.29 15.66
C TYR A 10 -4.84 -17.61 14.93
N ASP A 11 -4.38 -18.63 15.66
CA ASP A 11 -4.53 -20.02 15.24
C ASP A 11 -5.93 -20.51 15.63
N LEU A 12 -6.62 -21.13 14.69
CA LEU A 12 -7.97 -21.66 14.84
C LEU A 12 -8.04 -23.18 14.64
N GLY A 13 -6.90 -23.88 14.53
CA GLY A 13 -6.84 -25.33 14.35
C GLY A 13 -7.34 -26.15 15.55
N GLY A 14 -7.45 -25.51 16.72
CA GLY A 14 -7.98 -26.09 17.96
C GLY A 14 -8.72 -25.06 18.81
N LYS A 15 -8.31 -24.91 20.08
CA LYS A 15 -8.77 -23.77 20.88
C LYS A 15 -8.13 -22.50 20.30
N PRO A 16 -8.89 -21.44 20.00
CA PRO A 16 -8.33 -20.20 19.47
C PRO A 16 -7.16 -19.69 20.32
N GLU A 17 -6.02 -19.50 19.69
CA GLU A 17 -4.78 -19.03 20.31
C GLU A 17 -4.32 -17.75 19.61
N LEU A 18 -4.05 -16.69 20.38
CA LEU A 18 -3.48 -15.45 19.84
C LEU A 18 -2.00 -15.68 19.54
N LEU A 19 -1.62 -15.59 18.26
CA LEU A 19 -0.25 -15.76 17.80
C LEU A 19 0.53 -14.43 17.79
N ASP A 20 -0.11 -13.37 17.29
CA ASP A 20 0.51 -12.04 17.16
C ASP A 20 -0.53 -10.92 17.17
N ALA A 21 -0.12 -9.71 17.54
CA ALA A 21 -0.95 -8.52 17.49
C ALA A 21 -0.10 -7.27 17.24
N VAL A 22 -0.41 -6.55 16.16
CA VAL A 22 0.34 -5.36 15.74
C VAL A 22 -0.59 -4.15 15.57
N ASN A 23 -0.12 -2.97 15.96
CA ASN A 23 -0.81 -1.72 15.61
C ASN A 23 -0.59 -1.43 14.12
N VAL A 24 -1.68 -1.38 13.36
CA VAL A 24 -1.68 -1.13 11.91
C VAL A 24 -2.22 0.25 11.54
N ALA A 25 -2.67 1.05 12.52
CA ALA A 25 -3.08 2.41 12.26
C ALA A 25 -1.85 3.28 11.98
N THR A 26 -1.76 3.76 10.75
CA THR A 26 -0.76 4.77 10.36
C THR A 26 -1.35 6.17 10.28
N ASP A 27 -2.68 6.27 10.11
CA ASP A 27 -3.47 7.49 10.02
C ASP A 27 -4.93 7.25 10.49
N ARG A 28 -5.79 8.26 10.37
CA ARG A 28 -7.13 8.35 11.00
C ARG A 28 -8.06 7.16 10.71
N SER A 29 -8.34 6.88 9.44
CA SER A 29 -9.30 5.84 9.05
C SER A 29 -8.58 4.58 8.58
N THR A 30 -8.60 3.51 9.36
CA THR A 30 -7.85 2.27 9.07
C THR A 30 -8.77 1.10 8.71
N PHE A 31 -8.53 0.44 7.58
CA PHE A 31 -9.36 -0.64 7.05
C PHE A 31 -8.58 -1.60 6.13
N PHE A 32 -9.16 -2.77 5.84
CA PHE A 32 -8.65 -3.67 4.81
C PHE A 32 -8.97 -3.09 3.42
N ARG A 33 -7.94 -2.90 2.58
CA ARG A 33 -8.11 -2.44 1.19
C ARG A 33 -8.66 -3.59 0.33
N GLU A 34 -9.32 -3.32 -0.80
CA GLU A 34 -9.60 -4.36 -1.80
C GLU A 34 -8.46 -4.47 -2.84
N PRO A 35 -7.88 -5.65 -3.11
CA PRO A 35 -8.07 -6.90 -2.37
C PRO A 35 -7.39 -6.87 -0.99
N ALA A 36 -8.08 -7.41 0.01
CA ALA A 36 -7.60 -7.41 1.41
C ALA A 36 -6.47 -8.41 1.63
N ARG A 37 -6.41 -9.43 0.76
CA ARG A 37 -5.46 -10.52 0.81
C ARG A 37 -4.92 -10.80 -0.58
N LEU A 38 -3.64 -11.14 -0.63
CA LEU A 38 -2.92 -11.53 -1.83
C LEU A 38 -2.35 -12.92 -1.58
N SER A 39 -2.87 -13.94 -2.27
CA SER A 39 -2.28 -15.28 -2.20
C SER A 39 -0.83 -15.22 -2.66
N ILE A 40 0.09 -15.64 -1.80
CA ILE A 40 1.54 -15.72 -2.06
C ILE A 40 2.06 -17.15 -2.00
N SER A 41 1.24 -18.11 -1.58
CA SER A 41 1.47 -19.54 -1.71
C SER A 41 0.13 -20.30 -1.65
N ALA A 42 0.14 -21.64 -1.67
CA ALA A 42 -1.05 -22.47 -1.55
C ALA A 42 -1.80 -22.33 -0.20
N GLY A 43 -1.19 -21.70 0.81
CA GLY A 43 -1.81 -21.45 2.12
C GLY A 43 -1.32 -20.20 2.85
N ASP A 44 -0.44 -19.41 2.22
CA ASP A 44 0.05 -18.15 2.79
C ASP A 44 -0.55 -16.97 2.00
N ASP A 45 -1.08 -15.99 2.72
CA ASP A 45 -1.55 -14.71 2.18
C ASP A 45 -0.66 -13.56 2.69
N ALA A 46 -0.45 -12.56 1.83
CA ALA A 46 -0.11 -11.21 2.27
C ALA A 46 -1.41 -10.42 2.52
N VAL A 47 -1.40 -9.55 3.53
CA VAL A 47 -2.54 -8.73 3.96
C VAL A 47 -2.27 -7.27 3.60
N VAL A 48 -3.31 -6.57 3.13
CA VAL A 48 -3.23 -5.16 2.74
C VAL A 48 -4.11 -4.33 3.66
N ILE A 49 -3.48 -3.53 4.52
CA ILE A 49 -4.16 -2.56 5.40
C ILE A 49 -3.90 -1.16 4.86
N THR A 50 -4.91 -0.32 4.89
CA THR A 50 -4.79 1.09 4.49
C THR A 50 -5.29 1.99 5.60
N SER A 51 -4.53 3.05 5.88
CA SER A 51 -5.00 4.20 6.63
C SER A 51 -5.16 5.39 5.68
N THR A 52 -6.19 6.21 5.90
CA THR A 52 -6.40 7.45 5.15
C THR A 52 -6.65 8.64 6.08
N HIS A 53 -6.25 9.82 5.63
CA HIS A 53 -6.83 11.08 6.09
C HIS A 53 -7.10 12.01 4.92
N PHE A 54 -8.07 12.88 5.10
CA PHE A 54 -8.37 13.95 4.16
C PHE A 54 -8.29 15.29 4.89
N ASN A 55 -7.53 16.24 4.35
CA ASN A 55 -7.54 17.63 4.78
C ASN A 55 -7.87 18.49 3.57
N SER A 56 -8.81 19.42 3.70
CA SER A 56 -9.16 20.43 2.69
C SER A 56 -9.35 19.86 1.28
N ASN A 57 -8.28 19.80 0.50
CA ASN A 57 -8.23 19.40 -0.91
C ASN A 57 -7.26 18.24 -1.13
N GLN A 58 -6.81 17.56 -0.08
CA GLN A 58 -5.71 16.61 -0.09
C GLN A 58 -6.12 15.30 0.58
N GLY A 59 -5.90 14.20 -0.14
CA GLY A 59 -6.08 12.84 0.36
C GLY A 59 -4.73 12.19 0.62
N TYR A 60 -4.47 11.80 1.85
CA TYR A 60 -3.27 11.07 2.25
C TYR A 60 -3.65 9.62 2.51
N VAL A 61 -2.90 8.71 1.89
CA VAL A 61 -3.14 7.27 1.99
C VAL A 61 -1.83 6.58 2.30
N SER A 62 -1.80 5.81 3.39
CA SER A 62 -0.69 4.94 3.76
C SER A 62 -1.16 3.49 3.73
N THR A 63 -0.59 2.69 2.84
CA THR A 63 -0.92 1.28 2.68
C THR A 63 0.21 0.40 3.20
N LEU A 64 -0.08 -0.39 4.23
CA LEU A 64 0.79 -1.44 4.75
C LEU A 64 0.58 -2.72 3.96
N LEU A 65 1.66 -3.24 3.38
CA LEU A 65 1.72 -4.60 2.85
C LEU A 65 2.39 -5.50 3.89
N LEU A 66 1.62 -6.41 4.48
CA LEU A 66 2.05 -7.31 5.54
C LEU A 66 2.06 -8.75 5.02
N MET A 67 2.93 -9.61 5.53
CA MET A 67 2.84 -11.06 5.35
C MET A 67 2.78 -11.75 6.70
N VAL A 68 2.13 -12.91 6.76
CA VAL A 68 2.21 -13.79 7.94
C VAL A 68 3.31 -14.81 7.71
N ARG A 69 4.21 -14.95 8.66
CA ARG A 69 5.25 -15.98 8.64
C ARG A 69 5.75 -16.29 10.04
N SER A 70 5.96 -17.58 10.31
CA SER A 70 6.40 -18.05 11.62
C SER A 70 5.53 -17.47 12.73
N ASP A 71 4.22 -17.54 12.51
CA ASP A 71 3.17 -17.11 13.44
C ASP A 71 3.20 -15.61 13.80
N ARG A 72 3.83 -14.78 12.96
CA ARG A 72 3.90 -13.33 13.16
C ARG A 72 3.63 -12.53 11.89
N PHE A 73 3.20 -11.29 12.05
CA PHE A 73 3.16 -10.30 10.98
C PHE A 73 4.57 -9.78 10.69
N GLU A 74 4.95 -9.79 9.42
CA GLU A 74 6.16 -9.14 8.90
C GLU A 74 5.76 -8.04 7.92
N LEU A 75 6.25 -6.82 8.15
CA LEU A 75 6.06 -5.70 7.22
C LEU A 75 6.92 -5.92 5.96
N VAL A 76 6.26 -5.91 4.80
CA VAL A 76 6.91 -5.94 3.48
C VAL A 76 7.24 -4.52 3.03
N ASP A 77 6.27 -3.63 3.09
CA ASP A 77 6.44 -2.21 2.71
C ASP A 77 5.32 -1.33 3.27
N THR A 78 5.61 -0.03 3.34
CA THR A 78 4.64 1.05 3.57
C THR A 78 4.61 1.91 2.31
N ILE A 79 3.48 1.90 1.60
CA ILE A 79 3.30 2.61 0.33
C ILE A 79 2.43 3.83 0.58
N ASN A 80 2.99 5.01 0.38
CA ASN A 80 2.28 6.27 0.52
C ASN A 80 1.80 6.75 -0.85
N THR A 81 0.50 7.04 -0.96
CA THR A 81 -0.10 7.70 -2.12
C THR A 81 -0.83 8.97 -1.69
N PHE A 82 -0.97 9.89 -2.64
CA PHE A 82 -1.46 11.22 -2.40
C PHE A 82 -2.40 11.67 -3.53
N ASP A 83 -3.56 12.16 -3.14
CA ASP A 83 -4.55 12.76 -4.04
C ASP A 83 -4.68 14.26 -3.74
N GLU A 84 -4.91 15.06 -4.77
CA GLU A 84 -5.23 16.48 -4.62
C GLU A 84 -6.38 16.89 -5.54
N ASN A 85 -7.23 17.77 -5.01
CA ASN A 85 -8.39 18.30 -5.71
C ASN A 85 -8.44 19.82 -5.52
N TYR A 86 -7.79 20.53 -6.43
CA TYR A 86 -7.82 21.99 -6.52
C TYR A 86 -8.69 22.39 -7.72
N CYS A 87 -8.29 23.43 -8.47
CA CYS A 87 -8.86 23.71 -9.78
C CYS A 87 -8.46 22.68 -10.86
N TYR A 88 -7.67 21.67 -10.48
CA TYR A 88 -7.35 20.46 -11.23
C TYR A 88 -7.39 19.27 -10.27
N LYS A 89 -7.53 18.06 -10.81
CA LYS A 89 -7.52 16.82 -10.03
C LYS A 89 -6.24 16.04 -10.30
N ARG A 90 -5.57 15.58 -9.25
CA ARG A 90 -4.53 14.56 -9.36
C ARG A 90 -4.82 13.40 -8.41
N THR A 91 -4.67 12.18 -8.90
CA THR A 91 -4.88 10.96 -8.11
C THR A 91 -3.71 10.01 -8.23
N GLN A 92 -3.48 9.24 -7.16
CA GLN A 92 -2.48 8.18 -7.08
C GLN A 92 -3.14 6.87 -6.66
N ASP A 93 -3.65 6.13 -7.65
CA ASP A 93 -4.41 4.91 -7.41
C ASP A 93 -3.50 3.67 -7.34
N LEU A 94 -3.42 3.06 -6.15
CA LEU A 94 -2.61 1.87 -5.89
C LEU A 94 -3.36 0.56 -6.19
N ALA A 95 -2.77 -0.30 -7.01
CA ALA A 95 -3.26 -1.64 -7.30
C ALA A 95 -2.20 -2.71 -7.02
N PHE A 96 -2.65 -3.89 -6.57
CA PHE A 96 -1.81 -5.05 -6.32
C PHE A 96 -2.15 -6.21 -7.25
N LYS A 97 -1.13 -7.00 -7.58
CA LYS A 97 -1.28 -8.27 -8.30
C LYS A 97 -0.20 -9.25 -7.83
N THR A 98 -0.61 -10.45 -7.41
CA THR A 98 0.33 -11.57 -7.28
C THR A 98 0.75 -12.05 -8.67
N LEU A 99 2.05 -12.19 -8.87
CA LEU A 99 2.65 -12.86 -10.02
C LEU A 99 2.83 -14.32 -9.66
N ALA A 100 1.73 -15.07 -9.73
CA ALA A 100 1.72 -16.50 -9.41
C ALA A 100 2.51 -17.29 -10.47
N ASP A 101 3.54 -18.00 -10.02
CA ASP A 101 4.32 -18.94 -10.82
C ASP A 101 4.35 -20.35 -10.19
N GLY A 102 3.41 -20.63 -9.28
CA GLY A 102 3.35 -21.88 -8.52
C GLY A 102 4.40 -22.01 -7.41
N ARG A 103 5.19 -20.96 -7.15
CA ARG A 103 6.22 -20.98 -6.10
C ARG A 103 5.67 -20.45 -4.77
N ARG A 104 6.25 -20.97 -3.68
CA ARG A 104 6.10 -20.38 -2.35
C ARG A 104 6.69 -18.97 -2.34
N TYR A 105 5.97 -18.03 -1.76
CA TYR A 105 6.31 -16.60 -1.74
C TYR A 105 6.35 -15.99 -3.14
N ALA A 106 5.25 -16.17 -3.87
CA ALA A 106 5.02 -15.58 -5.18
C ALA A 106 5.24 -14.06 -5.14
N ALA A 107 5.84 -13.53 -6.20
CA ALA A 107 6.16 -12.11 -6.24
C ALA A 107 4.90 -11.24 -6.26
N ILE A 108 4.94 -10.11 -5.57
CA ILE A 108 3.83 -9.16 -5.50
C ILE A 108 4.19 -7.96 -6.36
N LYS A 109 3.35 -7.60 -7.35
CA LYS A 109 3.49 -6.36 -8.09
C LYS A 109 2.51 -5.34 -7.55
N ALA A 110 3.02 -4.21 -7.08
CA ALA A 110 2.26 -3.02 -6.76
C ALA A 110 2.43 -2.00 -7.88
N THR A 111 1.35 -1.30 -8.25
CA THR A 111 1.37 -0.26 -9.29
C THR A 111 0.53 0.91 -8.84
N VAL A 112 1.14 2.09 -8.78
CA VAL A 112 0.44 3.37 -8.64
C VAL A 112 0.18 3.91 -10.03
N THR A 113 -1.08 4.28 -10.31
CA THR A 113 -1.44 5.10 -11.48
C THR A 113 -1.52 6.54 -11.02
N ASP A 114 -0.53 7.36 -11.39
CA ASP A 114 -0.50 8.80 -11.11
C ASP A 114 -1.11 9.53 -12.31
N ALA A 115 -2.25 10.17 -12.09
CA ALA A 115 -3.02 10.84 -13.14
C ALA A 115 -3.33 12.27 -12.74
N THR A 116 -3.19 13.20 -13.68
CA THR A 116 -3.59 14.61 -13.53
C THR A 116 -4.59 14.96 -14.62
N VAL A 117 -5.68 15.60 -14.23
CA VAL A 117 -6.77 16.07 -15.09
C VAL A 117 -6.97 17.57 -14.82
N PRO A 118 -6.80 18.44 -15.84
CA PRO A 118 -7.13 19.86 -15.72
C PRO A 118 -8.63 20.05 -15.42
N GLY A 119 -9.00 21.07 -14.65
CA GLY A 119 -10.40 21.46 -14.47
C GLY A 119 -10.87 22.44 -15.55
N GLU A 120 -12.18 22.67 -15.66
CA GLU A 120 -12.76 23.47 -16.74
C GLU A 120 -12.66 24.99 -16.51
N ASP A 121 -12.61 25.43 -15.24
CA ASP A 121 -12.68 26.85 -14.85
C ASP A 121 -11.55 27.24 -13.88
N CYS A 122 -10.29 27.13 -14.32
CA CYS A 122 -9.16 27.65 -13.54
C CYS A 122 -8.61 28.93 -14.18
N GLU A 123 -8.52 29.99 -13.39
CA GLU A 123 -7.94 31.27 -13.81
C GLU A 123 -6.41 31.18 -13.97
N ASP A 124 -5.77 30.24 -13.26
CA ASP A 124 -4.32 30.01 -13.29
C ASP A 124 -3.89 28.98 -14.34
N GLU A 125 -2.60 29.00 -14.72
CA GLU A 125 -2.03 27.99 -15.60
C GLU A 125 -2.14 26.58 -14.99
N GLN A 126 -2.88 25.70 -15.66
CA GLN A 126 -3.11 24.35 -15.19
C GLN A 126 -2.04 23.37 -15.66
N PRO A 127 -1.74 22.33 -14.86
CA PRO A 127 -0.92 21.23 -15.33
C PRO A 127 -1.60 20.53 -16.51
N LYS A 128 -0.80 20.14 -17.50
CA LYS A 128 -1.31 19.35 -18.63
C LYS A 128 -1.83 18.00 -18.15
N ALA A 129 -2.90 17.53 -18.81
CA ALA A 129 -3.40 16.19 -18.59
C ALA A 129 -2.28 15.16 -18.78
N SER A 130 -2.10 14.29 -17.79
CA SER A 130 -1.06 13.26 -17.83
C SER A 130 -1.50 12.03 -17.05
N SER A 131 -1.00 10.86 -17.45
CA SER A 131 -1.19 9.62 -16.71
C SER A 131 0.01 8.73 -16.92
N HIS A 132 0.58 8.23 -15.83
CA HIS A 132 1.70 7.29 -15.89
C HIS A 132 1.63 6.26 -14.77
N LYS A 133 2.23 5.10 -15.02
CA LYS A 133 2.25 3.98 -14.08
C LYS A 133 3.61 3.84 -13.45
N ILE A 134 3.62 3.78 -12.12
CA ILE A 134 4.82 3.56 -11.31
C ILE A 134 4.67 2.19 -10.66
N SER A 135 5.55 1.24 -10.99
CA SER A 135 5.46 -0.12 -10.48
C SER A 135 6.67 -0.51 -9.64
N VAL A 136 6.42 -1.21 -8.53
CA VAL A 136 7.42 -1.95 -7.76
C VAL A 136 6.98 -3.41 -7.71
N THR A 137 7.91 -4.31 -8.00
CA THR A 137 7.71 -5.75 -7.74
C THR A 137 8.53 -6.18 -6.53
N TYR A 138 7.86 -6.75 -5.53
CA TYR A 138 8.46 -7.34 -4.35
C TYR A 138 8.74 -8.82 -4.62
N ARG A 139 9.99 -9.24 -4.38
CA ARG A 139 10.42 -10.62 -4.58
C ARG A 139 10.98 -11.20 -3.29
N TRP A 140 10.62 -12.44 -3.00
CA TRP A 140 11.18 -13.15 -1.87
C TRP A 140 12.69 -13.35 -2.05
N SER A 141 13.47 -12.94 -1.06
CA SER A 141 14.90 -13.19 -0.98
C SER A 141 15.16 -14.25 0.07
N LYS A 142 15.60 -15.45 -0.34
CA LYS A 142 15.99 -16.52 0.61
C LYS A 142 17.13 -16.06 1.53
N LYS A 143 18.08 -15.28 1.00
CA LYS A 143 19.23 -14.77 1.76
C LYS A 143 18.80 -13.79 2.85
N ALA A 144 17.88 -12.88 2.52
CA ALA A 144 17.38 -11.90 3.48
C ALA A 144 16.21 -12.41 4.32
N SER A 145 15.66 -13.58 3.96
CA SER A 145 14.44 -14.15 4.56
C SER A 145 13.29 -13.15 4.64
N ARG A 146 13.12 -12.33 3.59
CA ARG A 146 12.05 -11.31 3.47
C ARG A 146 11.81 -10.96 2.00
N TYR A 147 10.69 -10.29 1.72
CA TYR A 147 10.47 -9.63 0.44
C TYR A 147 11.41 -8.42 0.28
N VAL A 148 11.90 -8.24 -0.95
CA VAL A 148 12.78 -7.13 -1.33
C VAL A 148 12.17 -6.41 -2.54
N PRO A 149 12.05 -5.08 -2.51
CA PRO A 149 11.56 -4.32 -3.65
C PRO A 149 12.57 -4.34 -4.81
N SER A 150 12.06 -4.36 -6.04
CA SER A 150 12.89 -4.28 -7.25
C SER A 150 13.44 -2.88 -7.54
N SER A 151 12.89 -1.83 -6.92
CA SER A 151 13.37 -0.46 -7.07
C SER A 151 12.89 0.43 -5.92
N LYS A 152 13.45 1.65 -5.84
CA LYS A 152 13.05 2.71 -4.91
C LYS A 152 11.98 3.66 -5.49
N ALA A 153 11.10 3.16 -6.36
CA ALA A 153 10.15 4.03 -7.06
C ALA A 153 9.12 4.67 -6.12
N PHE A 154 8.60 3.92 -5.14
CA PHE A 154 7.65 4.46 -4.17
C PHE A 154 8.30 5.36 -3.11
N GLU A 155 9.55 5.10 -2.71
CA GLU A 155 10.32 6.04 -1.87
C GLU A 155 10.46 7.40 -2.56
N ARG A 156 10.77 7.40 -3.87
CA ARG A 156 10.86 8.63 -4.68
C ARG A 156 9.51 9.32 -4.81
N LEU A 157 8.44 8.57 -5.08
CA LEU A 157 7.08 9.11 -5.16
C LEU A 157 6.66 9.78 -3.84
N SER A 158 6.91 9.15 -2.69
CA SER A 158 6.64 9.73 -1.37
C SER A 158 7.40 11.04 -1.16
N ALA A 159 8.70 11.05 -1.48
CA ALA A 159 9.52 12.26 -1.36
C ALA A 159 9.08 13.38 -2.33
N GLU A 160 8.55 13.05 -3.51
CA GLU A 160 7.96 14.03 -4.43
C GLU A 160 6.64 14.60 -3.90
N ASN A 161 5.81 13.77 -3.26
CA ASN A 161 4.59 14.22 -2.61
C ASN A 161 4.89 15.13 -1.40
N GLU A 162 5.85 14.78 -0.55
CA GLU A 162 6.30 15.60 0.58
C GLU A 162 6.91 16.93 0.14
N LYS A 163 7.67 16.98 -0.96
CA LYS A 163 8.22 18.26 -1.45
C LYS A 163 7.16 19.24 -1.92
N ARG A 164 5.98 18.74 -2.28
CA ARG A 164 4.86 19.60 -2.66
C ARG A 164 4.16 20.21 -1.44
N PHE A 165 4.31 19.64 -0.23
CA PHE A 165 3.57 20.03 0.97
C PHE A 165 4.39 19.95 2.27
#